data_AF-A0A7C2K432-F1
#
_entry.id   AF-A0A7C2K432-F1
#
_cell.length_a   1.000
_cell.length_b   1.000
_cell.length_c   1.000
_cell.angle_alpha   90.00
_cell.angle_beta   90.00
_cell.angle_gamma   90.00
#
_symmetry.space_group_name_H-M   'P 1'
#
loop_
_entity.id
_entity.type
_entity.pdbx_description
1 polymer ?
#
loop_
_entity_poly.entity_id
_entity_poly.type
_entity_poly.pdbx_seq_one_letter_code
_entity_poly.pdbx_strand_id
1 'polypeptide(L)'
;MFLECIGCWKYLKCELQALKQYVGINQAEVLKGRPRFIEIEEDDPLFEYDPHKYVLCKRCVRACKYLRGLGILEVKEKDGVQYIFTRFDLPLAEEVCKFCGLCIEVCPTGARRDKVEINTMEDNRKKDVTSL
;
A
#
# COMPACT_ATOMS: atom_id res chain seq x y z
N MET A 1 -1.94 -11.39 12.26
CA MET A 1 -0.50 -11.45 12.56
C MET A 1 0.33 -10.99 11.35
N PHE A 2 0.10 -9.83 10.72
CA PHE A 2 0.90 -9.46 9.54
C PHE A 2 1.14 -7.95 9.45
N LEU A 3 2.11 -7.47 10.22
CA LEU A 3 2.90 -6.27 9.91
C LEU A 3 4.36 -6.72 9.77
N GLU A 4 4.60 -7.74 8.96
CA GLU A 4 5.94 -8.29 8.82
C GLU A 4 6.75 -7.40 7.90
N CYS A 5 7.88 -6.92 8.43
CA CYS A 5 8.84 -6.11 7.67
C CYS A 5 9.69 -6.99 6.76
N ILE A 6 9.90 -8.25 7.14
CA ILE A 6 10.63 -9.26 6.37
C ILE A 6 9.82 -9.54 5.11
N GLY A 7 10.41 -9.33 3.94
CA GLY A 7 9.74 -9.49 2.64
C GLY A 7 8.90 -8.29 2.18
N CYS A 8 8.77 -7.24 2.99
CA CYS A 8 8.12 -6.01 2.53
C CYS A 8 9.04 -5.26 1.54
N TRP A 9 8.52 -4.90 0.37
CA TRP A 9 9.25 -4.14 -0.64
C TRP A 9 9.76 -2.78 -0.14
N LYS A 10 9.11 -2.21 0.88
CA LYS A 10 9.47 -0.93 1.49
C LYS A 10 10.39 -1.06 2.71
N TYR A 11 10.95 -2.24 2.94
CA TYR A 11 11.90 -2.48 4.02
C TYR A 11 13.07 -1.49 3.97
N LEU A 12 13.48 -0.97 5.14
CA LEU A 12 14.49 0.10 5.33
C LEU A 12 14.15 1.47 4.74
N LYS A 13 13.05 1.59 3.98
CA LYS A 13 12.54 2.86 3.42
C LYS A 13 11.15 3.23 3.97
N CYS A 14 10.68 2.49 4.97
CA CYS A 14 9.36 2.65 5.56
C CYS A 14 9.41 3.64 6.73
N GLU A 15 8.61 4.70 6.65
CA GLU A 15 8.56 5.73 7.71
C GLU A 15 8.05 5.15 9.05
N LEU A 16 7.09 4.23 9.00
CA LEU A 16 6.59 3.55 10.21
C LEU A 16 7.68 2.69 10.87
N GLN A 17 8.53 2.03 10.06
CA GLN A 17 9.64 1.24 10.58
C GLN A 17 10.66 2.14 11.28
N ALA A 18 11.03 3.27 10.65
CA ALA A 18 11.94 4.24 11.23
C ALA A 18 11.39 4.83 12.53
N LEU A 19 10.10 5.19 12.57
CA LEU A 19 9.45 5.70 13.77
C LEU A 19 9.43 4.66 14.90
N LYS A 20 9.12 3.40 14.58
CA LYS A 20 9.13 2.30 15.55
C LYS A 20 10.51 2.12 16.19
N GLN A 21 11.58 2.19 15.39
CA GLN A 21 12.96 2.11 15.87
C GLN A 21 13.33 3.32 16.74
N TYR A 22 12.93 4.51 16.32
CA TYR A 22 13.20 5.75 17.04
C TYR A 22 12.54 5.80 18.42
N VAL A 23 11.27 5.39 18.52
CA VAL A 23 10.53 5.40 19.80
C VAL A 23 10.82 4.17 20.66
N GLY A 24 11.40 3.11 20.08
CA GLY A 24 11.73 1.88 20.81
C GLY A 24 10.52 0.96 21.09
N ILE A 25 9.44 1.08 20.31
CA ILE A 25 8.24 0.26 20.49
C ILE A 25 8.41 -1.11 19.80
N ASN A 26 8.05 -2.19 20.49
CA ASN A 26 8.11 -3.54 19.91
C ASN A 26 6.91 -3.79 18.96
N GLN A 27 6.99 -4.85 18.15
CA GLN A 27 5.90 -5.15 17.20
C GLN A 27 4.60 -5.57 17.86
N ALA A 28 4.69 -6.29 18.99
CA ALA A 28 3.53 -6.80 19.70
C ALA A 28 2.65 -5.65 20.21
N GLU A 29 3.25 -4.59 20.75
CA GLU A 29 2.54 -3.38 21.19
C GLU A 29 1.85 -2.66 20.03
N VAL A 30 2.49 -2.55 18.86
CA VAL A 30 1.91 -1.89 17.67
C VAL A 30 0.71 -2.67 17.12
N LEU A 31 0.69 -3.99 17.30
CA LEU A 31 -0.39 -4.86 16.81
C LEU A 31 -1.57 -4.99 17.78
N LYS A 32 -1.41 -4.59 19.05
CA LYS A 32 -2.51 -4.61 20.03
C LYS A 32 -3.62 -3.66 19.58
N GLY A 33 -4.81 -4.22 19.35
CA GLY A 33 -6.00 -3.44 18.95
C GLY A 33 -6.15 -3.19 17.45
N ARG A 34 -5.25 -3.71 16.61
CA ARG A 34 -5.45 -3.63 15.17
C ARG A 34 -6.64 -4.52 14.78
N PRO A 35 -7.61 -4.01 14.01
CA PRO A 35 -8.81 -4.77 13.73
C PRO A 35 -8.52 -5.99 12.85
N ARG A 36 -9.47 -6.93 12.87
CA ARG A 36 -9.38 -8.21 12.19
C ARG A 36 -9.26 -8.04 10.69
N PHE A 37 -8.67 -9.05 10.07
CA PHE A 37 -8.44 -9.20 8.64
C PHE A 37 -9.65 -8.75 7.82
N ILE A 38 -9.38 -7.96 6.77
CA ILE A 38 -10.39 -7.62 5.77
C ILE A 38 -9.90 -8.07 4.39
N GLU A 39 -10.77 -8.78 3.69
CA GLU A 39 -10.64 -9.02 2.26
C GLU A 39 -11.22 -7.82 1.52
N ILE A 40 -10.35 -7.19 0.75
CA ILE A 40 -10.71 -6.18 -0.24
C ILE A 40 -10.32 -6.77 -1.58
N GLU A 41 -11.31 -6.96 -2.44
CA GLU A 41 -11.09 -7.29 -3.84
C GLU A 41 -10.72 -5.98 -4.57
N GLU A 42 -9.43 -5.73 -4.73
CA GLU A 42 -8.90 -4.68 -5.64
C GLU A 42 -8.18 -5.40 -6.79
N ASP A 43 -8.94 -5.81 -7.81
CA ASP A 43 -8.38 -6.42 -9.02
C ASP A 43 -7.91 -5.33 -9.99
N ASP A 44 -6.84 -4.64 -9.60
CA ASP A 44 -6.20 -3.66 -10.47
C ASP A 44 -4.99 -4.27 -11.20
N PRO A 45 -4.87 -4.13 -12.52
CA PRO A 45 -3.79 -4.76 -13.28
C PRO A 45 -2.41 -4.14 -12.98
N LEU A 46 -2.36 -2.91 -12.48
CA LEU A 46 -1.11 -2.15 -12.31
C LEU A 46 -0.72 -1.95 -10.85
N PHE A 47 -1.68 -1.91 -9.94
CA PHE A 47 -1.42 -1.64 -8.53
C PHE A 47 -1.84 -2.78 -7.61
N GLU A 48 -1.08 -2.96 -6.54
CA GLU A 48 -1.40 -3.84 -5.42
C GLU A 48 -1.66 -2.99 -4.18
N TYR A 49 -2.72 -3.29 -3.45
CA TYR A 49 -3.08 -2.63 -2.20
C TYR A 49 -3.22 -3.64 -1.06
N ASP A 50 -2.46 -3.42 0.00
CA ASP A 50 -2.52 -4.20 1.23
C ASP A 50 -3.07 -3.32 2.38
N PRO A 51 -4.34 -3.46 2.76
CA PRO A 51 -4.93 -2.69 3.86
C PRO A 51 -4.26 -2.99 5.21
N HIS A 52 -3.64 -4.16 5.36
CA HIS A 52 -2.90 -4.54 6.56
C HIS A 52 -1.56 -3.82 6.69
N LYS A 53 -1.18 -2.98 5.74
CA LYS A 53 -0.03 -2.07 5.88
C LYS A 53 -0.45 -0.61 5.91
N TYR A 54 -1.75 -0.30 5.77
CA TYR A 54 -2.27 1.05 5.86
C TYR A 54 -2.37 1.53 7.31
N VAL A 55 -2.04 2.81 7.52
CA VAL A 55 -1.93 3.47 8.84
C VAL A 55 -2.83 4.69 8.97
N LEU A 56 -3.91 4.77 8.18
CA LEU A 56 -4.92 5.84 8.24
C LEU A 56 -4.38 7.26 8.00
N CYS A 57 -3.21 7.43 7.39
CA CYS A 57 -2.57 8.74 7.19
C CYS A 57 -3.22 9.62 6.10
N LYS A 58 -4.08 9.04 5.24
CA LYS A 58 -4.79 9.72 4.14
C LYS A 58 -3.89 10.49 3.17
N ARG A 59 -2.59 10.18 3.10
CA ARG A 59 -1.63 10.87 2.20
C ARG A 59 -1.98 10.67 0.73
N CYS A 60 -2.28 9.43 0.33
CA CYS A 60 -2.70 9.10 -1.03
C CYS A 60 -4.00 9.79 -1.45
N VAL A 61 -5.01 9.84 -0.56
CA VAL A 61 -6.29 10.55 -0.80
C VAL A 61 -6.04 12.03 -1.05
N ARG A 62 -5.27 12.69 -0.17
CA ARG A 62 -4.91 14.11 -0.33
C ARG A 62 -4.11 14.36 -1.60
N ALA A 63 -3.14 13.51 -1.93
CA ALA A 63 -2.35 13.65 -3.14
C ALA A 63 -3.19 13.50 -4.41
N CYS A 64 -4.07 12.49 -4.47
CA CYS A 64 -4.98 12.28 -5.60
C CYS A 64 -5.94 13.47 -5.78
N LYS A 65 -6.45 14.04 -4.69
CA LYS A 65 -7.36 15.18 -4.73
C LYS A 65 -6.66 16.49 -5.08
N TYR A 66 -5.59 16.84 -4.36
CA TYR A 66 -5.01 18.19 -4.44
C TYR A 66 -3.87 18.33 -5.44
N LEU A 67 -3.12 17.26 -5.72
CA LEU A 67 -2.00 17.32 -6.67
C LEU A 67 -2.41 16.87 -8.08
N ARG A 68 -3.34 15.92 -8.19
CA ARG A 68 -3.87 15.45 -9.49
C ARG A 68 -5.23 16.05 -9.86
N GLY A 69 -5.98 16.59 -8.90
CA GLY A 69 -7.30 17.19 -9.17
C GLY A 69 -8.42 16.18 -9.43
N LEU A 70 -8.18 14.87 -9.27
CA LEU A 70 -9.15 13.82 -9.60
C LEU A 70 -10.02 13.44 -8.40
N GLY A 71 -9.40 13.24 -7.23
CA GLY A 71 -10.11 12.90 -6.00
C GLY A 71 -10.84 11.55 -6.04
N ILE A 72 -10.24 10.55 -6.70
CA ILE A 72 -10.82 9.21 -6.89
C ILE A 72 -10.78 8.37 -5.60
N LEU A 73 -9.73 8.53 -4.80
CA LEU A 73 -9.52 7.74 -3.59
C LEU A 73 -10.28 8.31 -2.40
N GLU A 74 -10.93 7.45 -1.62
CA GLU A 74 -11.65 7.78 -0.39
C GLU A 74 -11.30 6.79 0.73
N VAL A 75 -11.55 7.18 1.98
CA VAL A 75 -11.48 6.27 3.12
C VAL A 75 -12.83 5.58 3.25
N LYS A 76 -12.83 4.26 3.12
CA LYS A 76 -14.00 3.40 3.37
C LYS A 76 -13.84 2.68 4.70
N GLU A 77 -14.93 2.13 5.21
CA GLU A 77 -14.95 1.35 6.44
C GLU A 77 -15.77 0.09 6.24
N LYS A 78 -15.22 -1.06 6.65
CA LYS A 78 -15.89 -2.37 6.63
C LYS A 78 -15.50 -3.13 7.90
N ASP A 79 -16.48 -3.65 8.62
CA ASP A 79 -16.29 -4.42 9.87
C ASP A 79 -15.42 -3.71 10.92
N GLY A 80 -15.54 -2.37 11.00
CA GLY A 80 -14.75 -1.53 11.90
C GLY A 80 -13.29 -1.31 11.46
N VAL A 81 -12.96 -1.65 10.21
CA VAL A 81 -11.63 -1.50 9.62
C VAL A 81 -11.70 -0.45 8.52
N GLN A 82 -10.87 0.58 8.65
CA GLN A 82 -10.76 1.62 7.65
C GLN A 82 -9.70 1.30 6.60
N TYR A 83 -10.05 1.49 5.34
CA TYR A 83 -9.20 1.23 4.19
C TYR A 83 -9.35 2.31 3.12
N ILE A 84 -8.48 2.31 2.12
CA ILE A 84 -8.57 3.19 0.96
C ILE A 84 -9.15 2.41 -0.20
N PHE A 85 -10.18 2.97 -0.81
CA PHE A 85 -10.73 2.46 -2.06
C PHE A 85 -11.21 3.61 -2.92
N THR A 86 -11.71 3.30 -4.11
CA THR A 86 -12.28 4.31 -4.99
C THR A 86 -13.61 4.81 -4.44
N ARG A 87 -14.00 6.01 -4.86
CA ARG A 87 -15.21 6.66 -4.38
C ARG A 87 -16.47 5.86 -4.73
N PHE A 88 -16.52 5.28 -5.92
CA PHE A 88 -17.68 4.54 -6.44
C PHE A 88 -17.57 3.03 -6.29
N ASP A 89 -16.61 2.55 -5.49
CA ASP A 89 -16.37 1.12 -5.27
C ASP A 89 -16.08 0.32 -6.56
N LEU A 90 -15.50 1.00 -7.55
CA LEU A 90 -15.03 0.42 -8.81
C LEU A 90 -13.51 0.22 -8.80
N PRO A 91 -12.97 -0.74 -9.56
CA PRO A 91 -11.52 -0.84 -9.78
C PRO A 91 -10.95 0.47 -10.33
N LEU A 92 -9.68 0.78 -10.04
CA LEU A 92 -9.04 2.00 -10.55
C LEU A 92 -9.00 2.05 -12.09
N ALA A 93 -9.01 0.90 -12.76
CA ALA A 93 -9.12 0.77 -14.21
C ALA A 93 -10.46 1.21 -14.80
N GLU A 94 -11.52 1.18 -14.01
CA GLU A 94 -12.86 1.61 -14.43
C GLU A 94 -13.15 3.07 -14.04
N GLU A 95 -12.31 3.65 -13.19
CA GLU A 95 -12.36 5.05 -12.80
C GLU A 95 -11.61 5.95 -13.79
N VAL A 96 -11.77 7.28 -13.65
CA VAL A 96 -11.00 8.28 -14.41
C VAL A 96 -9.50 8.35 -14.03
N CYS A 97 -8.99 7.31 -13.35
CA CYS A 97 -7.61 7.19 -12.91
C CYS A 97 -6.65 7.24 -14.11
N LYS A 98 -5.54 7.97 -13.95
CA LYS A 98 -4.48 8.06 -14.96
C LYS A 98 -3.26 7.21 -14.61
N PHE A 99 -3.40 6.28 -13.68
CA PHE A 99 -2.33 5.34 -13.28
C PHE A 99 -0.99 6.00 -12.98
N CYS A 100 -1.04 7.15 -12.33
CA CYS A 100 0.09 8.04 -12.27
C CYS A 100 1.12 7.78 -11.16
N GLY A 101 0.96 6.70 -10.40
CA GLY A 101 1.88 6.28 -9.33
C GLY A 101 1.91 7.15 -8.06
N LEU A 102 1.33 8.36 -8.08
CA LEU A 102 1.49 9.31 -6.97
C LEU A 102 1.00 8.77 -5.61
N CYS A 103 -0.05 7.95 -5.61
CA CYS A 103 -0.55 7.31 -4.38
C CYS A 103 0.45 6.31 -3.76
N ILE A 104 1.32 5.69 -4.57
CA ILE A 104 2.38 4.78 -4.14
C ILE A 104 3.55 5.60 -3.59
N GLU A 105 4.00 6.62 -4.34
CA GLU A 105 5.13 7.47 -3.96
C GLU A 105 4.94 8.13 -2.59
N VAL A 106 3.73 8.66 -2.34
CA VAL A 106 3.42 9.35 -1.07
C VAL A 106 3.03 8.38 0.05
N CYS A 107 2.90 7.08 -0.22
CA CYS A 107 2.53 6.12 0.81
C CYS A 107 3.69 6.00 1.81
N PRO A 108 3.53 6.22 3.12
CA PRO A 108 4.63 6.14 4.09
C PRO A 108 5.07 4.70 4.37
N THR A 109 4.17 3.74 4.20
CA THR A 109 4.33 2.31 4.47
C THR A 109 4.30 1.49 3.18
N GLY A 110 4.37 0.17 3.27
CA GLY A 110 4.25 -0.73 2.11
C GLY A 110 2.80 -1.02 1.70
N ALA A 111 1.84 -0.13 1.96
CA ALA A 111 0.42 -0.40 1.73
C ALA A 111 0.00 -0.38 0.26
N ARG A 112 0.64 0.42 -0.60
CA ARG A 112 0.42 0.39 -2.05
C ARG A 112 1.72 0.11 -2.76
N ARG A 113 1.68 -0.69 -3.82
CA ARG A 113 2.85 -1.05 -4.63
C ARG A 113 2.48 -1.10 -6.11
N ASP A 114 3.45 -0.82 -6.97
CA ASP A 114 3.33 -1.05 -8.41
C ASP A 114 3.61 -2.53 -8.74
N LYS A 115 2.73 -3.19 -9.49
CA LYS A 115 2.89 -4.57 -9.96
C LYS A 115 3.97 -4.67 -11.05
N VAL A 116 4.20 -3.62 -11.85
CA VAL A 116 5.23 -3.61 -12.90
C VAL A 116 6.63 -3.72 -12.30
N GLU A 117 6.89 -3.07 -11.15
CA GLU A 117 8.15 -3.22 -10.44
C GLU A 117 8.40 -4.66 -9.95
N ILE A 118 7.33 -5.42 -9.65
CA ILE A 118 7.43 -6.84 -9.26
C ILE A 118 7.95 -7.66 -10.44
N ASN A 119 7.28 -7.56 -11.58
CA ASN A 119 7.60 -8.34 -12.77
C ASN A 119 9.03 -8.05 -13.26
N THR A 120 9.44 -6.78 -13.23
CA THR A 120 10.80 -6.39 -13.63
C THR A 120 11.88 -6.99 -12.72
N MET A 121 11.63 -7.05 -11.40
CA MET A 121 12.56 -7.67 -10.45
C MET A 121 12.59 -9.20 -10.55
N GLU A 122 11.48 -9.84 -10.89
CA GLU A 122 11.42 -11.29 -11.14
C GLU A 122 12.16 -11.66 -12.42
N ASP A 123 11.98 -10.88 -13.49
CA ASP A 123 12.67 -11.11 -14.75
C ASP A 123 14.18 -10.90 -14.61
N ASN A 124 14.62 -9.89 -13.84
CA ASN A 124 16.05 -9.69 -13.56
C ASN A 124 16.63 -10.85 -12.74
N ARG A 125 15.91 -11.34 -11.72
CA ARG A 125 16.35 -12.52 -10.96
C ARG A 125 16.43 -13.79 -11.82
N LYS A 126 15.53 -13.97 -12.79
CA LYS A 126 15.61 -15.11 -13.74
C LYS A 126 16.84 -15.01 -14.65
N LYS A 127 17.18 -13.80 -15.11
CA LYS A 127 18.38 -13.56 -15.93
C LYS A 127 19.68 -13.86 -15.18
N ASP A 128 19.75 -13.49 -13.90
CA ASP A 128 20.92 -13.80 -13.06
C ASP A 128 21.10 -15.32 -12.83
N VAL A 129 20.01 -16.09 -12.81
CA VAL A 129 20.03 -17.55 -12.67
C VAL A 129 20.34 -18.27 -13.99
N THR A 130 20.02 -17.67 -15.15
CA THR A 130 20.31 -18.26 -16.48
C THR A 130 21.67 -17.85 -17.07
N SER A 131 22.45 -17.02 -16.35
CA SER A 131 23.81 -16.62 -16.70
C SER A 131 24.90 -17.43 -15.97
N LEU A 132 24.54 -18.53 -15.31
CA LEU A 132 25.40 -19.57 -14.75
C LEU A 132 25.16 -20.89 -15.49
#